data_AF-A0A6J8CKS8-F1
#
_entry.id   AF-A0A6J8CKS8-F1
#
_cell.length_a   1.000
_cell.length_b   1.000
_cell.length_c   1.000
_cell.angle_alpha   90.00
_cell.angle_beta   90.00
_cell.angle_gamma   90.00
#
_symmetry.space_group_name_H-M   'P 1'
#
loop_
_entity.id
_entity.type
_entity.pdbx_description
1 polymer ?
#
loop_
_entity_poly.entity_id
_entity_poly.type
_entity_poly.pdbx_seq_one_letter_code
_entity_poly.pdbx_strand_id
1 'polypeptide(L)'
;MEAIKENVKDFVSVNINDEIRKIVEEILKEKGNEYINAISTNGQHKVKFTLWKDGTTKYTEYSNFRVEDEQSKYKLKVSGYSGTAGESLVNVLSARKANEQKFSTYDQDNDGISDYNCAMENKGGWWYNACFYASLNNMENNRINWYKDMGYNIKKSMVMVTRK
;
A
#
# COMPACT_ATOMS: atom_id res chain seq x y z
N MET A 1 9.28 15.88 3.84
CA MET A 1 8.15 15.11 4.41
C MET A 1 6.81 15.76 4.04
N GLU A 2 6.63 16.14 2.77
CA GLU A 2 5.44 16.89 2.30
C GLU A 2 4.49 16.04 1.44
N ALA A 3 4.83 14.78 1.19
CA ALA A 3 4.21 13.96 0.14
C ALA A 3 3.03 13.08 0.61
N ILE A 4 2.64 13.11 1.89
CA ILE A 4 1.61 12.20 2.42
C ILE A 4 0.18 12.67 2.02
N LYS A 5 0.05 13.85 1.40
CA LYS A 5 -1.18 14.67 1.32
C LYS A 5 -2.40 14.06 0.59
N GLU A 6 -2.30 12.88 -0.04
CA GLU A 6 -3.41 12.29 -0.82
C GLU A 6 -3.78 10.83 -0.54
N ASN A 7 -2.94 10.03 0.14
CA ASN A 7 -2.98 8.55 -0.02
C ASN A 7 -3.59 7.73 1.11
N VAL A 8 -4.25 8.34 2.10
CA VAL A 8 -4.58 7.61 3.34
C VAL A 8 -6.06 7.37 3.55
N LYS A 9 -6.88 7.76 2.56
CA LYS A 9 -8.32 7.44 2.50
C LYS A 9 -8.59 5.93 2.39
N ASP A 10 -7.63 5.17 1.86
CA ASP A 10 -7.81 3.75 1.55
C ASP A 10 -7.25 2.78 2.60
N PHE A 11 -6.49 3.28 3.60
CA PHE A 11 -5.73 2.45 4.53
C PHE A 11 -6.48 2.08 5.82
N VAL A 12 -7.50 2.86 6.22
CA VAL A 12 -8.23 2.61 7.46
C VAL A 12 -9.69 3.03 7.31
N SER A 13 -10.61 2.07 7.23
CA SER A 13 -12.03 2.35 7.40
C SER A 13 -12.36 2.39 8.89
N VAL A 14 -12.47 3.58 9.47
CA VAL A 14 -13.01 3.77 10.83
C VAL A 14 -14.48 4.18 10.71
N ASN A 15 -15.36 3.55 11.50
CA ASN A 15 -16.78 3.90 11.54
C ASN A 15 -16.95 5.18 12.38
N ILE A 16 -16.88 6.34 11.73
CA ILE A 16 -17.04 7.65 12.35
C ILE A 16 -17.94 8.52 11.46
N ASN A 17 -18.65 9.48 12.06
CA ASN A 17 -19.49 10.41 11.31
C ASN A 17 -18.67 11.23 10.28
N ASP A 18 -19.34 11.82 9.29
CA ASP A 18 -18.66 12.40 8.12
C ASP A 18 -17.71 13.57 8.46
N GLU A 19 -17.98 14.33 9.53
CA GLU A 19 -17.09 15.40 9.99
C GLU A 19 -15.79 14.84 10.58
N ILE A 20 -15.87 13.83 11.45
CA ILE A 20 -14.69 13.21 12.05
C ILE A 20 -13.93 12.41 10.99
N ARG A 21 -14.64 11.79 10.04
CA ARG A 21 -14.02 11.12 8.90
C ARG A 21 -13.12 12.07 8.11
N LYS A 22 -13.55 13.30 7.83
CA LYS A 22 -12.74 14.28 7.09
C LYS A 22 -11.47 14.66 7.87
N ILE A 23 -11.59 14.89 9.17
CA ILE A 23 -10.45 15.19 10.06
C ILE A 23 -9.48 14.00 10.11
N VAL A 24 -10.00 12.78 10.24
CA VAL A 24 -9.17 11.56 10.22
C VAL A 24 -8.49 11.39 8.87
N GLU A 25 -9.18 11.62 7.75
CA GLU A 25 -8.59 11.60 6.41
C GLU A 25 -7.47 12.65 6.27
N GLU A 26 -7.61 13.85 6.83
CA GLU A 26 -6.60 14.91 6.84
C GLU A 26 -5.38 14.56 7.71
N ILE A 27 -5.60 14.05 8.93
CA ILE A 27 -4.53 13.57 9.82
C ILE A 27 -3.75 12.43 9.19
N LEU A 28 -4.48 11.48 8.61
CA LEU A 28 -3.93 10.34 7.91
C LEU A 28 -3.10 10.81 6.70
N LYS A 29 -3.57 11.80 5.94
CA LYS A 29 -2.81 12.48 4.86
C LYS A 29 -1.52 13.19 5.30
N GLU A 30 -1.26 13.41 6.58
CA GLU A 30 0.00 14.00 7.01
C GLU A 30 0.97 12.95 7.57
N LYS A 31 0.45 11.85 8.11
CA LYS A 31 1.22 10.90 8.94
C LYS A 31 0.92 9.42 8.67
N GLY A 32 0.36 9.10 7.51
CA GLY A 32 -0.15 7.76 7.18
C GLY A 32 0.81 6.62 7.49
N ASN A 33 2.08 6.75 7.10
CA ASN A 33 3.09 5.71 7.35
C ASN A 33 3.41 5.55 8.84
N GLU A 34 3.42 6.64 9.60
CA GLU A 34 3.64 6.62 11.06
C GLU A 34 2.47 5.91 11.75
N TYR A 35 1.24 6.16 11.33
CA TYR A 35 0.06 5.45 11.85
C TYR A 35 0.06 3.97 11.49
N ILE A 36 0.40 3.63 10.24
CA ILE A 36 0.47 2.23 9.80
C ILE A 36 1.58 1.49 10.56
N ASN A 37 2.74 2.12 10.77
CA ASN A 37 3.80 1.58 11.63
C ASN A 37 3.29 1.36 13.07
N ALA A 38 2.69 2.38 13.69
CA ALA A 38 2.17 2.28 15.06
C ALA A 38 1.11 1.18 15.22
N ILE A 39 0.18 1.06 14.28
CA ILE A 39 -0.85 0.00 14.29
C ILE A 39 -0.19 -1.37 14.09
N SER A 40 0.63 -1.52 13.05
CA SER A 40 1.17 -2.83 12.66
C SER A 40 2.23 -3.38 13.64
N THR A 41 2.84 -2.52 14.47
CA THR A 41 3.80 -2.92 15.50
C THR A 41 3.13 -3.26 16.85
N ASN A 42 1.88 -2.85 17.06
CA ASN A 42 1.12 -3.10 18.29
C ASN A 42 0.53 -4.52 18.38
N GLY A 43 1.40 -5.53 18.32
CA GLY A 43 1.01 -6.93 18.27
C GLY A 43 0.89 -7.47 16.84
N GLN A 44 0.43 -8.71 16.71
CA GLN A 44 0.30 -9.35 15.40
C GLN A 44 -0.94 -8.84 14.66
N HIS A 45 -0.73 -8.44 13.41
CA HIS A 45 -1.80 -7.97 12.53
C HIS A 45 -1.77 -8.72 11.21
N LYS A 46 -2.94 -8.81 10.61
CA LYS A 46 -3.15 -9.19 9.21
C LYS A 46 -3.62 -7.98 8.41
N VAL A 47 -3.40 -8.02 7.11
CA VAL A 47 -3.93 -7.02 6.18
C VAL A 47 -4.69 -7.70 5.05
N LYS A 48 -5.87 -7.20 4.72
CA LYS A 48 -6.70 -7.66 3.61
C LYS A 48 -6.92 -6.54 2.61
N PHE A 49 -6.56 -6.83 1.37
CA PHE A 49 -6.82 -6.02 0.19
C PHE A 49 -8.03 -6.59 -0.53
N THR A 50 -9.11 -5.81 -0.66
CA THR A 50 -10.27 -6.18 -1.48
C THR A 50 -10.29 -5.32 -2.73
N LEU A 51 -10.50 -5.93 -3.89
CA LEU A 51 -10.36 -5.31 -5.20
C LEU A 51 -11.61 -5.56 -6.04
N TRP A 52 -12.14 -4.50 -6.65
CA TRP A 52 -13.32 -4.56 -7.51
C TRP A 52 -12.97 -4.12 -8.93
N LYS A 53 -13.31 -4.95 -9.91
CA LYS A 53 -13.07 -4.67 -11.33
C LYS A 53 -14.13 -5.37 -12.18
N ASP A 54 -14.83 -4.61 -13.03
CA ASP A 54 -15.74 -5.12 -14.06
C ASP A 54 -16.72 -6.20 -13.53
N GLY A 55 -17.38 -5.92 -12.40
CA GLY A 55 -18.32 -6.85 -11.74
C GLY A 55 -17.66 -8.00 -10.95
N THR A 56 -16.34 -8.18 -11.05
CA THR A 56 -15.57 -9.15 -10.28
C THR A 56 -15.05 -8.53 -8.98
N THR A 57 -15.23 -9.26 -7.87
CA THR A 57 -14.61 -8.95 -6.58
C THR A 57 -13.63 -10.04 -6.22
N LYS A 58 -12.38 -9.68 -5.95
CA LYS A 58 -11.37 -10.60 -5.40
C LYS A 58 -10.68 -9.98 -4.20
N TYR A 59 -9.96 -10.78 -3.45
CA TYR A 59 -9.18 -10.30 -2.32
C TYR A 59 -7.84 -11.01 -2.18
N THR A 60 -6.92 -10.34 -1.51
CA THR A 60 -5.66 -10.91 -1.02
C THR A 60 -5.50 -10.55 0.46
N GLU A 61 -5.25 -11.53 1.31
CA GLU A 61 -4.97 -11.36 2.73
C GLU A 61 -3.55 -11.88 3.04
N TYR A 62 -2.78 -11.12 3.82
CA TYR A 62 -1.53 -11.57 4.41
C TYR A 62 -1.72 -11.68 5.90
N SER A 63 -1.52 -12.89 6.43
CA SER A 63 -1.71 -13.13 7.85
C SER A 63 -0.68 -12.41 8.72
N ASN A 64 0.52 -12.11 8.22
CA ASN A 64 1.47 -11.26 8.93
C ASN A 64 1.65 -9.97 8.14
N PHE A 65 1.43 -8.84 8.79
CA PHE A 65 1.60 -7.50 8.24
C PHE A 65 2.36 -6.63 9.23
N ARG A 66 3.46 -6.04 8.77
CA ARG A 66 4.25 -5.08 9.53
C ARG A 66 4.82 -4.01 8.60
N VAL A 67 4.81 -2.78 9.06
CA VAL A 67 5.55 -1.67 8.47
C VAL A 67 6.56 -1.20 9.51
N GLU A 68 7.84 -1.20 9.15
CA GLU A 68 8.92 -0.79 10.07
C GLU A 68 8.90 0.73 10.29
N ASP A 69 9.81 1.22 11.14
CA ASP A 69 9.90 2.63 11.49
C ASP A 69 10.50 3.51 10.37
N GLU A 70 10.55 4.82 10.64
CA GLU A 70 11.11 5.81 9.71
C GLU A 70 12.60 5.59 9.43
N GLN A 71 13.38 5.13 10.42
CA GLN A 71 14.80 4.82 10.25
C GLN A 71 15.00 3.70 9.22
N SER A 72 14.10 2.73 9.24
CA SER A 72 14.00 1.65 8.25
C SER A 72 13.27 2.06 6.97
N LYS A 73 12.94 3.34 6.81
CA LYS A 73 12.19 3.92 5.69
C LYS A 73 10.85 3.21 5.47
N TYR A 74 10.15 2.92 6.57
CA TYR A 74 8.85 2.26 6.57
C TYR A 74 8.80 0.97 5.76
N LYS A 75 9.86 0.15 5.83
CA LYS A 75 9.94 -1.11 5.08
C LYS A 75 8.70 -1.98 5.31
N LEU A 76 8.09 -2.46 4.21
CA LEU A 76 6.96 -3.38 4.26
C LEU A 76 7.43 -4.81 4.51
N LYS A 77 6.77 -5.50 5.44
CA LYS A 77 6.91 -6.95 5.65
C LYS A 77 5.55 -7.61 5.67
N VAL A 78 5.32 -8.51 4.72
CA VAL A 78 4.10 -9.31 4.61
C VAL A 78 4.41 -10.79 4.37
N SER A 79 3.62 -11.68 4.97
CA SER A 79 3.72 -13.13 4.74
C SER A 79 2.42 -13.87 5.06
N GLY A 80 2.37 -15.15 4.70
CA GLY A 80 1.18 -16.00 4.89
C GLY A 80 0.02 -15.54 4.02
N TYR A 81 0.26 -15.46 2.71
CA TYR A 81 -0.73 -15.11 1.69
C TYR A 81 -1.91 -16.09 1.70
N SER A 82 -3.11 -15.55 1.49
CA SER A 82 -4.32 -16.26 1.10
C SER A 82 -5.20 -15.36 0.24
N GLY A 83 -6.15 -15.94 -0.49
CA GLY A 83 -7.14 -15.20 -1.25
C GLY A 83 -7.18 -15.56 -2.72
N THR A 84 -7.93 -14.78 -3.49
CA THR A 84 -8.28 -15.04 -4.89
C THR A 84 -7.69 -14.03 -5.88
N ALA A 85 -7.18 -12.90 -5.39
CA ALA A 85 -6.55 -11.87 -6.23
C ALA A 85 -5.05 -12.09 -6.45
N GLY A 86 -4.48 -13.20 -6.00
CA GLY A 86 -3.06 -13.49 -6.21
C GLY A 86 -2.12 -12.68 -5.30
N GLU A 87 -0.89 -13.17 -5.19
CA GLU A 87 0.10 -12.71 -4.20
C GLU A 87 1.00 -11.56 -4.70
N SER A 88 0.41 -10.51 -5.30
CA SER A 88 1.17 -9.48 -6.03
C SER A 88 2.20 -8.69 -5.19
N LEU A 89 2.09 -8.64 -3.86
CA LEU A 89 3.08 -7.95 -3.02
C LEU A 89 4.33 -8.79 -2.77
N VAL A 90 4.20 -10.13 -2.74
CA VAL A 90 5.29 -11.03 -2.36
C VAL A 90 5.86 -11.82 -3.53
N ASN A 91 5.19 -11.82 -4.70
CA ASN A 91 5.55 -12.62 -5.87
C ASN A 91 7.07 -12.67 -6.08
N VAL A 92 7.65 -13.82 -5.70
CA VAL A 92 9.11 -13.98 -5.59
C VAL A 92 9.80 -13.98 -6.95
N LEU A 93 9.04 -14.24 -8.02
CA LEU A 93 9.54 -14.23 -9.40
C LEU A 93 9.60 -12.81 -9.97
N SER A 94 9.11 -11.80 -9.24
CA SER A 94 9.07 -10.41 -9.70
C SER A 94 10.07 -9.54 -8.95
N ALA A 95 11.00 -8.95 -9.69
CA ALA A 95 11.84 -7.84 -9.19
C ALA A 95 11.03 -6.57 -8.87
N ARG A 96 9.72 -6.56 -9.13
CA ARG A 96 8.81 -5.43 -8.89
C ARG A 96 7.97 -5.63 -7.62
N LYS A 97 8.25 -6.67 -6.81
CA LYS A 97 7.49 -6.98 -5.59
C LYS A 97 7.67 -5.88 -4.53
N ALA A 98 6.63 -5.66 -3.73
CA ALA A 98 6.62 -4.65 -2.66
C ALA A 98 7.16 -5.17 -1.33
N ASN A 99 7.08 -6.48 -1.09
CA ASN A 99 7.54 -7.07 0.16
C ASN A 99 9.06 -6.90 0.36
N GLU A 100 9.45 -6.58 1.59
CA GLU A 100 10.81 -6.25 2.03
C GLU A 100 11.39 -4.95 1.44
N GLN A 101 10.59 -4.14 0.75
CA GLN A 101 11.03 -2.89 0.14
C GLN A 101 10.76 -1.70 1.04
N LYS A 102 11.58 -0.66 0.89
CA LYS A 102 11.42 0.63 1.57
C LYS A 102 10.34 1.44 0.87
N PHE A 103 9.74 2.38 1.59
CA PHE A 103 8.77 3.30 1.01
C PHE A 103 9.50 4.44 0.29
N SER A 104 9.11 4.71 -0.95
CA SER A 104 9.66 5.81 -1.75
C SER A 104 8.59 6.84 -2.06
N THR A 105 9.02 8.10 -2.13
CA THR A 105 8.22 9.26 -2.55
C THR A 105 9.02 10.07 -3.57
N TYR A 106 8.37 11.05 -4.21
CA TYR A 106 9.06 11.89 -5.20
C TYR A 106 10.28 12.63 -4.61
N ASP A 107 10.26 12.96 -3.31
CA ASP A 107 11.31 13.67 -2.57
C ASP A 107 12.26 12.74 -1.77
N GLN A 108 11.98 11.44 -1.73
CA GLN A 108 12.78 10.43 -1.02
C GLN A 108 12.82 9.15 -1.85
N ASP A 109 13.83 9.03 -2.69
CA ASP A 109 14.05 7.84 -3.50
C ASP A 109 14.70 6.73 -2.67
N ASN A 110 13.93 5.68 -2.39
CA ASN A 110 14.39 4.46 -1.73
C ASN A 110 14.06 3.22 -2.58
N ASP A 111 13.80 3.39 -3.88
CA ASP A 111 13.43 2.27 -4.73
C ASP A 111 14.67 1.45 -5.17
N GLY A 112 14.44 0.41 -5.96
CA GLY A 112 15.47 -0.55 -6.31
C GLY A 112 16.24 -0.21 -7.59
N ILE A 113 15.96 0.92 -8.23
CA ILE A 113 16.53 1.31 -9.52
C ILE A 113 17.53 2.45 -9.30
N SER A 114 18.70 2.33 -9.91
CA SER A 114 19.65 3.45 -9.97
C SER A 114 19.25 4.43 -11.07
N ASP A 115 19.40 5.74 -10.80
CA ASP A 115 19.14 6.84 -11.75
C ASP A 115 17.68 6.95 -12.25
N TYR A 116 16.72 6.39 -11.51
CA TYR A 116 15.29 6.50 -11.82
C TYR A 116 14.47 6.50 -10.53
N ASN A 117 13.46 7.38 -10.44
CA ASN A 117 12.58 7.46 -9.28
C ASN A 117 11.15 7.06 -9.66
N CYS A 118 10.76 5.85 -9.28
CA CYS A 118 9.43 5.31 -9.55
C CYS A 118 8.31 6.15 -8.92
N ALA A 119 8.53 6.74 -7.75
CA ALA A 119 7.51 7.54 -7.07
C ALA A 119 7.28 8.89 -7.76
N MET A 120 8.32 9.48 -8.35
CA MET A 120 8.21 10.69 -9.18
C MET A 120 7.36 10.42 -10.43
N GLU A 121 7.65 9.32 -11.11
CA GLU A 121 7.00 8.94 -12.38
C GLU A 121 5.54 8.52 -12.18
N ASN A 122 5.29 7.72 -11.14
CA ASN A 122 3.94 7.27 -10.79
C ASN A 122 3.14 8.30 -10.00
N LYS A 123 3.76 9.42 -9.62
CA LYS A 123 3.18 10.53 -8.84
C LYS A 123 2.54 10.09 -7.52
N GLY A 124 3.08 9.05 -6.89
CA GLY A 124 2.50 8.48 -5.67
C GLY A 124 3.52 7.69 -4.86
N GLY A 125 3.29 7.62 -3.55
CA GLY A 125 4.17 6.88 -2.64
C GLY A 125 3.82 5.40 -2.58
N TRP A 126 4.84 4.55 -2.62
CA TRP A 126 4.67 3.09 -2.51
C TRP A 126 5.98 2.41 -2.07
N TRP A 127 5.87 1.14 -1.71
CA TRP A 127 7.02 0.24 -1.52
C TRP A 127 7.55 -0.23 -2.89
N TYR A 128 8.23 0.67 -3.60
CA TYR A 128 8.77 0.41 -4.92
C TYR A 128 10.09 -0.40 -4.87
N ASN A 129 10.30 -1.25 -5.88
CA ASN A 129 11.59 -1.89 -6.18
C ASN A 129 11.97 -1.55 -7.62
N ALA A 130 11.91 -2.49 -8.57
CA ALA A 130 11.83 -2.18 -9.99
C ALA A 130 10.44 -1.60 -10.35
N CYS A 131 10.11 -0.46 -9.75
CA CYS A 131 8.77 0.08 -9.58
C CYS A 131 7.83 -0.92 -8.90
N PHE A 132 6.72 -1.31 -9.51
CA PHE A 132 5.67 -2.05 -8.80
C PHE A 132 5.07 -3.20 -9.60
N TYR A 133 4.78 -4.31 -8.94
CA TYR A 133 3.93 -5.40 -9.43
C TYR A 133 2.48 -5.29 -8.92
N ALA A 134 2.29 -4.52 -7.86
CA ALA A 134 1.00 -4.01 -7.43
C ALA A 134 1.24 -2.62 -6.83
N SER A 135 0.34 -1.69 -7.14
CA SER A 135 0.28 -0.38 -6.49
C SER A 135 -1.15 0.09 -6.50
N LEU A 136 -1.63 0.50 -5.33
CA LEU A 136 -2.93 1.17 -5.20
C LEU A 136 -2.81 2.69 -5.39
N ASN A 137 -1.57 3.20 -5.41
CA ASN A 137 -1.25 4.62 -5.34
C ASN A 137 -0.60 5.15 -6.64
N ASN A 138 -0.89 4.58 -7.81
CA ASN A 138 -0.40 5.14 -9.08
C ASN A 138 -1.34 6.27 -9.53
N MET A 139 -0.84 7.51 -9.43
CA MET A 139 -1.60 8.74 -9.68
C MET A 139 -1.43 9.28 -11.09
N GLU A 140 -0.36 8.90 -11.79
CA GLU A 140 -0.12 9.33 -13.18
C GLU A 140 -1.32 9.03 -14.09
N ASN A 141 -2.04 7.94 -13.80
CA ASN A 141 -3.27 7.58 -14.51
C ASN A 141 -4.47 7.32 -13.58
N ASN A 142 -4.36 7.65 -12.28
CA ASN A 142 -5.33 7.29 -11.24
C ASN A 142 -5.71 5.79 -11.30
N ARG A 143 -4.70 4.92 -11.42
CA ARG A 143 -4.86 3.48 -11.67
C ARG A 143 -4.49 2.66 -10.44
N ILE A 144 -5.42 1.82 -10.02
CA ILE A 144 -5.11 0.71 -9.12
C ILE A 144 -4.64 -0.48 -9.96
N ASN A 145 -3.45 -0.99 -9.65
CA ASN A 145 -2.83 -2.10 -10.36
C ASN A 145 -2.53 -3.25 -9.40
N TRP A 146 -2.92 -4.46 -9.80
CA TRP A 146 -2.64 -5.69 -9.06
C TRP A 146 -2.42 -6.82 -10.07
N TYR A 147 -1.18 -7.00 -10.50
CA TYR A 147 -0.90 -7.71 -11.75
C TYR A 147 -1.31 -9.18 -11.72
N LYS A 148 -1.04 -9.88 -10.61
CA LYS A 148 -1.48 -11.27 -10.47
C LYS A 148 -3.01 -11.28 -10.41
N ASP A 149 -3.64 -12.09 -11.27
CA ASP A 149 -5.07 -12.44 -11.28
C ASP A 149 -6.12 -11.30 -11.41
N MET A 150 -5.73 -10.02 -11.29
CA MET A 150 -6.61 -8.84 -11.46
C MET A 150 -6.15 -7.91 -12.62
N GLY A 151 -4.85 -7.85 -12.88
CA GLY A 151 -4.25 -7.01 -13.91
C GLY A 151 -4.30 -5.51 -13.58
N TYR A 152 -4.56 -4.70 -14.62
CA TYR A 152 -4.59 -3.24 -14.55
C TYR A 152 -6.02 -2.69 -14.43
N ASN A 153 -6.15 -1.39 -14.17
CA ASN A 153 -7.41 -0.63 -14.20
C ASN A 153 -8.48 -1.15 -13.22
N ILE A 154 -8.05 -1.56 -12.03
CA ILE A 154 -8.97 -1.91 -10.95
C ILE A 154 -9.76 -0.66 -10.58
N LYS A 155 -11.08 -0.80 -10.40
CA LYS A 155 -12.01 0.33 -10.24
C LYS A 155 -12.06 0.85 -8.81
N LYS A 156 -11.83 -0.04 -7.85
CA LYS A 156 -11.86 0.28 -6.42
C LYS A 156 -10.98 -0.69 -5.65
N SER A 157 -10.37 -0.20 -4.58
CA SER A 157 -9.68 -0.99 -3.56
C SER A 157 -10.16 -0.63 -2.16
N MET A 158 -9.92 -1.53 -1.21
CA MET A 158 -10.11 -1.30 0.22
C MET A 158 -9.05 -2.10 0.95
N VAL A 159 -8.32 -1.43 1.85
CA VAL A 159 -7.35 -2.06 2.72
C VAL A 159 -7.91 -2.11 4.13
N MET A 160 -7.86 -3.28 4.75
CA MET A 160 -8.28 -3.48 6.12
C MET A 160 -7.15 -4.13 6.91
N VAL A 161 -6.67 -3.45 7.94
CA VAL A 161 -5.71 -4.00 8.91
C VAL A 161 -6.49 -4.51 10.12
N THR A 162 -6.25 -5.75 10.54
CA THR A 162 -6.96 -6.38 11.65
C THR A 162 -5.97 -7.03 12.60
N ARG A 163 -6.14 -6.79 13.90
CA ARG A 163 -5.35 -7.48 14.93
C ARG A 163 -5.74 -8.97 14.96
N LYS A 164 -4.75 -9.85 15.15
CA LYS A 164 -4.97 -11.27 15.41
C LYS A 164 -5.38 -11.52 16.86
#